data_AF-A0A7S4CZE1-F1
#
_entry.id   AF-A0A7S4CZE1-F1
#
_cell.length_a   1.000
_cell.length_b   1.000
_cell.length_c   1.000
_cell.angle_alpha   90.00
_cell.angle_beta   90.00
_cell.angle_gamma   90.00
#
_symmetry.space_group_name_H-M   'P 1'
#
loop_
_entity.id
_entity.type
_entity.pdbx_description
1 polymer ?
#
loop_
_entity_poly.entity_id
_entity_poly.type
_entity_poly.pdbx_seq_one_letter_code
_entity_poly.pdbx_strand_id
1 'polypeptide(L)'
;LTREIMDYYKHLWRTQGVMGFEQDGHFLHEVPEELQGRLLYVINYNILKKVSLFQIFHDNEDFLSALVLSLEPHFVVPDTEVVRAGDVGREMFLVSRGELRVIDSAGDVVATLSTGQYFGEMALVFGGPRSATITAST
;
A
#
# COMPACT_ATOMS: atom_id res chain seq x y z
N LEU A 1 9.05 -13.59 24.62
CA LEU A 1 8.07 -12.48 24.61
C LEU A 1 7.86 -11.84 23.23
N THR A 2 8.75 -11.00 22.68
CA THR A 2 8.42 -10.24 21.44
C THR A 2 8.38 -11.09 20.17
N ARG A 3 9.08 -12.22 20.11
CA ARG A 3 9.09 -13.10 18.92
C ARG A 3 7.83 -13.98 18.84
N GLU A 4 7.39 -14.53 19.97
CA GLU A 4 6.20 -15.40 20.05
C GLU A 4 4.90 -14.66 19.75
N ILE A 5 4.77 -13.42 20.23
CA ILE A 5 3.61 -12.56 19.93
C ILE A 5 3.58 -12.23 18.43
N MET A 6 4.74 -11.91 17.85
CA MET A 6 4.86 -11.62 16.42
C MET A 6 4.59 -12.85 15.54
N ASP A 7 5.01 -14.03 15.97
CA ASP A 7 4.76 -15.27 15.25
C ASP A 7 3.29 -15.70 15.36
N TYR A 8 2.63 -15.47 16.50
CA TYR A 8 1.19 -15.64 16.67
C TYR A 8 0.38 -14.74 15.74
N TYR A 9 0.71 -13.45 15.67
CA TYR A 9 0.00 -12.51 14.78
C TYR A 9 0.29 -12.78 13.29
N LYS A 10 1.52 -13.17 12.93
CA LYS A 10 1.84 -13.65 11.56
C LYS A 10 1.09 -14.93 11.21
N HIS A 11 0.90 -15.84 12.17
CA HIS A 11 0.16 -17.08 11.97
C HIS A 11 -1.32 -16.80 11.74
N LEU A 12 -1.95 -15.95 12.56
CA LEU A 12 -3.34 -15.48 12.38
C LEU A 12 -3.55 -14.86 10.99
N TRP A 13 -2.61 -13.99 10.56
CA TRP A 13 -2.58 -13.42 9.21
C TRP A 13 -2.59 -14.46 8.09
N ARG A 14 -1.85 -15.56 8.27
CA ARG A 14 -1.74 -16.66 7.29
C ARG A 14 -2.94 -17.60 7.29
N THR A 15 -3.61 -17.77 8.43
CA THR A 15 -4.66 -18.78 8.59
C THR A 15 -6.07 -18.26 8.35
N GLN A 16 -6.36 -16.99 8.63
CA GLN A 16 -7.72 -16.45 8.42
C GLN A 16 -7.92 -15.71 7.09
N GLY A 17 -6.84 -15.34 6.40
CA GLY A 17 -6.97 -14.52 5.20
C GLY A 17 -7.62 -13.17 5.53
N VAL A 18 -7.57 -12.25 4.56
CA VAL A 18 -8.02 -10.86 4.72
C VAL A 18 -9.52 -10.73 5.08
N MET A 19 -10.32 -11.81 5.06
CA MET A 19 -11.78 -11.78 5.26
C MET A 19 -12.27 -11.46 6.68
N GLY A 20 -11.39 -11.42 7.70
CA GLY A 20 -11.77 -11.03 9.07
C GLY A 20 -11.54 -9.55 9.42
N PHE A 21 -10.87 -8.80 8.53
CA PHE A 21 -10.29 -7.48 8.83
C PHE A 21 -10.89 -6.37 7.96
N GLU A 22 -11.94 -6.67 7.20
CA GLU A 22 -12.52 -5.80 6.17
C GLU A 22 -13.30 -4.60 6.71
N GLN A 23 -13.56 -4.51 8.02
CA GLN A 23 -14.42 -3.43 8.55
C GLN A 23 -13.72 -2.42 9.44
N ASP A 24 -12.73 -2.78 10.26
CA ASP A 24 -12.28 -1.83 11.26
C ASP A 24 -10.77 -1.87 11.54
N GLY A 25 -10.13 -0.71 11.53
CA GLY A 25 -8.78 -0.47 12.06
C GLY A 25 -8.63 -0.75 13.57
N HIS A 26 -9.52 -1.54 14.17
CA HIS A 26 -9.64 -1.80 15.60
C HIS A 26 -8.54 -2.71 16.16
N PHE A 27 -7.84 -3.49 15.34
CA PHE A 27 -6.77 -4.36 15.84
C PHE A 27 -5.57 -3.57 16.40
N LEU A 28 -5.29 -2.36 15.90
CA LEU A 28 -4.23 -1.53 16.50
C LEU A 28 -4.50 -1.28 17.98
N HIS A 29 -5.77 -1.11 18.39
CA HIS A 29 -6.13 -0.92 19.79
C HIS A 29 -5.95 -2.18 20.66
N GLU A 30 -5.90 -3.37 20.07
CA GLU A 30 -5.60 -4.63 20.78
C GLU A 30 -4.09 -4.86 20.95
N VAL A 31 -3.28 -4.14 20.17
CA VAL A 31 -1.82 -4.14 20.29
C VAL A 31 -1.44 -3.03 21.28
N PRO A 32 -0.63 -3.34 22.32
CA PRO A 32 -0.08 -2.32 23.21
C PRO A 32 0.56 -1.18 22.41
N GLU A 33 0.36 0.06 22.85
CA GLU A 33 0.83 1.26 22.14
C GLU A 33 2.35 1.21 21.86
N GLU A 34 3.12 0.58 22.75
CA GLU A 34 4.58 0.41 22.58
C GLU A 34 4.95 -0.58 21.46
N LEU A 35 4.02 -1.42 21.02
CA LEU A 35 4.21 -2.43 19.98
C LEU A 35 3.52 -2.07 18.65
N GLN A 36 2.56 -1.15 18.65
CA GLN A 36 1.86 -0.72 17.43
C GLN A 36 2.83 -0.22 16.36
N GLY A 37 3.73 0.70 16.72
CA GLY A 37 4.73 1.25 15.79
C GLY A 37 5.68 0.18 15.25
N ARG A 38 6.10 -0.77 16.11
CA ARG A 38 6.95 -1.90 15.70
C ARG A 38 6.23 -2.88 14.79
N LEU A 39 4.93 -3.08 15.00
CA LEU A 39 4.13 -3.97 14.19
C LEU A 39 3.84 -3.36 12.82
N LEU A 40 3.41 -2.09 12.77
CA LEU A 40 3.29 -1.32 11.53
C LEU A 40 4.59 -1.36 10.74
N TYR A 41 5.72 -1.15 11.43
CA TYR A 41 7.04 -1.30 10.84
C TYR A 41 7.21 -2.66 10.16
N VAL A 42 7.05 -3.76 10.89
CA VAL A 42 7.28 -5.11 10.34
C VAL A 42 6.30 -5.49 9.22
N ILE A 43 5.04 -5.05 9.29
CA ILE A 43 4.03 -5.32 8.27
C ILE A 43 4.37 -4.57 6.98
N ASN A 44 4.57 -3.26 7.08
CA ASN A 44 4.71 -2.39 5.92
C ASN A 44 6.14 -2.39 5.33
N TYR A 45 7.16 -2.66 6.14
CA TYR A 45 8.56 -2.71 5.68
C TYR A 45 8.79 -3.74 4.57
N ASN A 46 8.07 -4.87 4.61
CA ASN A 46 8.13 -5.88 3.55
C ASN A 46 7.54 -5.37 2.23
N ILE A 47 6.54 -4.48 2.27
CA ILE A 47 5.94 -3.89 1.07
C ILE A 47 6.92 -2.89 0.47
N LEU A 48 7.51 -2.01 1.30
CA LEU A 48 8.50 -1.03 0.84
C LEU A 48 9.72 -1.68 0.19
N LYS A 49 10.22 -2.81 0.72
CA LYS A 49 11.35 -3.53 0.10
C LYS A 49 11.05 -4.14 -1.27
N LYS A 50 9.78 -4.47 -1.54
CA LYS A 50 9.37 -5.03 -2.84
C LYS A 50 9.25 -3.95 -3.92
N VAL A 51 9.01 -2.72 -3.51
CA VAL A 51 8.80 -1.59 -4.41
C VAL A 51 10.16 -1.12 -4.91
N SER A 52 10.41 -1.27 -6.21
CA SER A 52 11.68 -0.91 -6.83
C SER A 52 12.05 0.56 -6.65
N LEU A 53 11.07 1.47 -6.53
CA LEU A 53 11.29 2.89 -6.32
C LEU A 53 12.09 3.18 -5.04
N PHE A 54 11.87 2.43 -3.96
CA PHE A 54 12.53 2.68 -2.67
C PHE A 54 13.83 1.91 -2.48
N GLN A 55 14.21 1.05 -3.43
CA GLN A 55 15.49 0.35 -3.37
C GLN A 55 16.68 1.31 -3.45
N ILE A 56 16.53 2.50 -4.03
CA ILE A 56 17.58 3.53 -4.00
C ILE A 56 17.87 4.08 -2.59
N PHE A 57 16.94 3.90 -1.65
CA PHE A 57 17.05 4.33 -0.25
C PHE A 57 17.28 3.17 0.72
N HIS A 58 17.73 1.99 0.24
CA HIS A 58 17.86 0.79 1.06
C HIS A 58 18.78 0.94 2.27
N ASP A 59 19.77 1.85 2.20
CA ASP A 59 20.71 2.13 3.30
C ASP A 59 20.23 3.24 4.25
N ASN A 60 19.10 3.90 3.97
CA ASN A 60 18.56 4.99 4.79
C ASN A 60 17.38 4.50 5.64
N GLU A 61 17.71 3.80 6.72
CA GLU A 61 16.72 3.23 7.65
C GLU A 61 15.81 4.29 8.29
N ASP A 62 16.29 5.52 8.52
CA ASP A 62 15.46 6.61 9.07
C ASP A 62 14.39 7.05 8.07
N PHE A 63 14.76 7.20 6.79
CA PHE A 63 13.81 7.52 5.72
C PHE A 63 12.80 6.40 5.51
N LEU A 64 13.26 5.15 5.47
CA LEU A 64 12.37 4.00 5.34
C LEU A 64 11.41 3.91 6.53
N SER A 65 11.90 4.15 7.75
CA SER A 65 11.07 4.17 8.96
C SER A 65 10.00 5.26 8.91
N ALA A 66 10.38 6.47 8.51
CA ALA A 66 9.43 7.57 8.33
C ALA A 66 8.37 7.24 7.27
N LEU A 67 8.78 6.63 6.15
CA LEU A 67 7.87 6.24 5.09
C LEU A 67 6.90 5.13 5.53
N VAL A 68 7.38 4.14 6.29
CA VAL A 68 6.50 3.11 6.86
C VAL A 68 5.43 3.74 7.74
N LEU A 69 5.80 4.71 8.58
CA LEU A 69 4.88 5.38 9.48
C LEU A 69 3.88 6.28 8.76
N SER A 70 4.18 6.73 7.54
CA SER A 70 3.25 7.52 6.72
C SER A 70 2.35 6.68 5.81
N LEU A 71 2.47 5.34 5.82
CA LEU A 71 1.63 4.48 4.99
C LEU A 71 0.23 4.34 5.59
N GLU A 72 -0.77 4.71 4.79
CA GLU A 72 -2.18 4.55 5.13
C GLU A 72 -2.79 3.41 4.29
N PRO A 73 -3.49 2.44 4.92
CA PRO A 73 -4.18 1.39 4.18
C PRO A 73 -5.37 1.99 3.42
N HIS A 74 -5.47 1.65 2.14
CA HIS A 74 -6.58 2.07 1.28
C HIS A 74 -7.22 0.83 0.65
N PHE A 75 -8.49 0.59 0.98
CA PHE A 75 -9.27 -0.55 0.50
C PHE A 75 -10.30 -0.07 -0.51
N VAL A 76 -10.38 -0.77 -1.63
CA VAL A 76 -11.33 -0.50 -2.71
C VAL A 76 -11.94 -1.80 -3.19
N VAL A 77 -13.18 -1.74 -3.64
CA VAL A 77 -13.87 -2.88 -4.25
C VAL A 77 -13.62 -2.89 -5.76
N PRO A 78 -13.82 -4.03 -6.45
CA PRO A 78 -13.71 -4.11 -7.90
C PRO A 78 -14.52 -3.03 -8.62
N ASP A 79 -14.03 -2.62 -9.78
CA ASP A 79 -14.59 -1.56 -10.65
C ASP A 79 -14.66 -0.16 -10.00
N THR A 80 -13.95 0.05 -8.89
CA THR A 80 -13.78 1.39 -8.29
C THR A 80 -12.60 2.12 -8.91
N GLU A 81 -12.82 3.35 -9.36
CA GLU A 81 -11.73 4.27 -9.73
C GLU A 81 -10.98 4.73 -8.48
N VAL A 82 -9.69 4.40 -8.40
CA VAL A 82 -8.80 4.84 -7.31
C VAL A 82 -8.23 6.22 -7.60
N VAL A 83 -7.93 6.47 -8.88
CA VAL A 83 -7.38 7.73 -9.39
C VAL A 83 -7.99 8.00 -10.74
N ARG A 84 -8.27 9.28 -11.04
CA ARG A 84 -8.80 9.71 -12.33
C ARG A 84 -7.83 10.62 -13.05
N ALA A 85 -7.68 10.42 -14.36
CA ALA A 85 -6.85 11.27 -15.21
C ALA A 85 -7.32 12.73 -15.15
N GLY A 86 -6.38 13.67 -15.07
CA GLY A 86 -6.67 15.11 -14.96
C GLY A 86 -6.74 15.64 -13.52
N ASP A 87 -6.96 14.79 -12.52
CA ASP A 87 -7.05 15.23 -11.13
C ASP A 87 -5.69 15.65 -10.57
N VAL A 88 -5.69 16.48 -9.53
CA VAL A 88 -4.45 16.84 -8.82
C VAL A 88 -4.09 15.72 -7.84
N GLY A 89 -2.94 15.08 -8.05
CA GLY A 89 -2.40 14.06 -7.14
C GLY A 89 -1.34 14.60 -6.19
N ARG A 90 -1.44 14.30 -4.90
CA ARG A 90 -0.43 14.65 -3.89
C ARG A 90 0.10 13.43 -3.12
N GLU A 91 -0.24 12.25 -3.63
CA GLU A 91 0.04 10.96 -3.02
C GLU A 91 0.36 9.94 -4.10
N MET A 92 1.05 8.87 -3.72
CA MET A 92 1.28 7.71 -4.56
C MET A 92 0.77 6.46 -3.83
N PHE A 93 0.53 5.40 -4.59
CA PHE A 93 -0.08 4.19 -4.06
C PHE A 93 0.82 2.99 -4.32
N LEU A 94 0.82 2.06 -3.37
CA LEU A 94 1.50 0.77 -3.44
C LEU A 94 0.46 -0.33 -3.49
N VAL A 95 0.57 -1.22 -4.47
CA VAL A 95 -0.36 -2.35 -4.60
C VAL A 95 0.07 -3.45 -3.65
N SER A 96 -0.53 -3.49 -2.46
CA SER A 96 -0.23 -4.54 -1.48
C SER A 96 -0.86 -5.88 -1.84
N ARG A 97 -2.04 -5.88 -2.46
CA ARG A 97 -2.79 -7.07 -2.89
C ARG A 97 -3.80 -6.66 -3.97
N GLY A 98 -4.13 -7.58 -4.86
CA GLY A 98 -5.11 -7.37 -5.94
C GLY A 98 -4.46 -6.90 -7.24
N GLU A 99 -5.31 -6.49 -8.15
CA GLU A 99 -4.97 -6.03 -9.50
C GLU A 99 -5.74 -4.76 -9.86
N LEU A 100 -5.08 -3.87 -10.60
CA LEU A 100 -5.61 -2.59 -11.07
C LEU A 100 -5.38 -2.47 -12.57
N ARG A 101 -6.31 -1.83 -13.28
CA ARG A 101 -6.16 -1.46 -14.69
C ARG A 101 -5.78 0.00 -14.81
N VAL A 102 -4.80 0.27 -15.67
CA VAL A 102 -4.41 1.61 -16.10
C VAL A 102 -5.15 1.92 -17.38
N ILE A 103 -5.97 2.97 -17.35
CA ILE A 103 -6.82 3.41 -18.45
C ILE A 103 -6.30 4.77 -18.91
N ASP A 104 -5.97 4.89 -20.19
CA ASP A 104 -5.51 6.14 -20.77
C ASP A 104 -6.66 7.13 -21.04
N SER A 105 -6.33 8.29 -21.61
CA SER A 105 -7.33 9.30 -21.95
C SER A 105 -8.26 8.93 -23.11
N ALA A 106 -7.92 7.90 -23.90
CA ALA A 106 -8.78 7.35 -24.95
C ALA A 106 -9.79 6.33 -24.39
N GLY A 107 -9.59 5.88 -23.15
CA GLY A 107 -10.42 4.87 -22.49
C GLY A 107 -9.89 3.45 -22.68
N ASP A 108 -8.70 3.29 -23.25
CA ASP A 108 -8.09 1.99 -23.49
C ASP A 108 -7.27 1.52 -22.28
N VAL A 109 -7.34 0.21 -21.99
CA VAL A 109 -6.51 -0.39 -20.94
C VAL A 109 -5.09 -0.56 -21.47
N VAL A 110 -4.17 0.24 -20.97
CA VAL A 110 -2.77 0.27 -21.43
C VAL A 110 -1.82 -0.56 -20.58
N ALA A 111 -2.21 -0.87 -19.34
CA ALA A 111 -1.44 -1.72 -18.44
C ALA A 111 -2.31 -2.32 -17.32
N THR A 112 -1.81 -3.38 -16.71
CA THR A 112 -2.33 -3.94 -15.46
C THR A 112 -1.25 -3.87 -14.40
N LEU A 113 -1.60 -3.35 -13.22
CA LEU A 113 -0.74 -3.30 -12.04
C LEU A 113 -1.17 -4.38 -11.07
N SER A 114 -0.20 -5.08 -10.52
CA SER A 114 -0.35 -6.22 -9.62
C SER A 114 0.45 -5.99 -8.34
N THR A 115 0.35 -6.94 -7.42
CA THR A 115 0.99 -6.86 -6.10
C THR A 115 2.49 -6.54 -6.19
N GLY A 116 2.94 -5.52 -5.46
CA GLY A 116 4.33 -5.04 -5.43
C GLY A 116 4.64 -3.92 -6.42
N GLN A 117 3.72 -3.62 -7.35
CA GLN A 117 3.81 -2.45 -8.21
C GLN A 117 3.24 -1.20 -7.52
N TYR A 118 3.45 -0.05 -8.13
CA TYR A 118 3.05 1.25 -7.60
C TYR A 118 2.57 2.16 -8.74
N PHE A 119 1.87 3.23 -8.37
CA PHE A 119 1.42 4.25 -9.32
C PHE A 119 1.21 5.61 -8.64
N GLY A 120 1.08 6.65 -9.45
CA GLY A 120 0.81 8.01 -9.00
C GLY A 120 2.07 8.78 -8.58
N GLU A 121 3.24 8.18 -8.71
CA GLU A 121 4.54 8.78 -8.44
C GLU A 121 4.83 9.99 -9.34
N MET A 122 4.34 9.98 -10.59
CA MET A 122 4.59 11.10 -11.52
C MET A 122 4.04 12.42 -10.99
N ALA A 123 2.77 12.42 -10.57
CA ALA A 123 2.12 13.62 -10.02
C ALA A 123 2.76 14.06 -8.69
N LEU A 124 3.25 13.10 -7.90
CA LEU A 124 3.93 13.37 -6.64
C LEU A 124 5.32 13.99 -6.84
N VAL A 125 6.13 13.45 -7.75
CA VAL A 125 7.54 13.81 -7.93
C VAL A 125 7.71 15.01 -8.88
N PHE A 126 7.01 15.00 -10.01
CA PHE A 126 7.15 16.02 -11.05
C PHE A 126 6.05 17.07 -11.01
N GLY A 127 5.02 16.88 -10.18
CA GLY A 127 3.83 17.71 -10.17
C GLY A 127 2.93 17.48 -11.39
N GLY A 128 1.91 18.32 -11.51
CA GLY A 128 0.93 18.22 -12.60
C GLY A 128 -0.23 17.26 -12.31
N PRO A 129 -1.19 17.16 -13.24
CA PRO A 129 -2.35 16.29 -13.07
C PRO A 129 -2.00 14.81 -13.25
N ARG A 130 -2.86 13.93 -12.74
CA ARG A 130 -2.80 12.49 -12.96
C ARG A 130 -2.83 12.18 -14.46
N SER A 131 -1.90 11.36 -14.93
CA SER A 131 -1.72 11.05 -16.35
C SER A 131 -2.70 10.01 -16.89
N ALA A 132 -3.24 9.17 -16.01
CA ALA A 132 -4.12 8.06 -16.36
C ALA A 132 -5.16 7.82 -15.25
N THR A 133 -6.25 7.15 -15.60
CA THR A 133 -7.25 6.65 -14.66
C THR A 133 -6.86 5.25 -14.21
N ILE A 134 -6.98 4.96 -12.91
CA ILE A 134 -6.64 3.67 -12.32
C ILE A 134 -7.90 3.09 -11.71
N THR A 135 -8.27 1.87 -12.12
CA THR A 135 -9.49 1.20 -11.66
C THR A 135 -9.16 -0.16 -11.05
N ALA A 136 -9.76 -0.49 -9.92
CA ALA A 136 -9.64 -1.81 -9.28
C ALA A 136 -10.28 -2.92 -10.12
N SER A 137 -9.59 -4.05 -10.22
CA SER A 137 -10.12 -5.26 -10.88
C SER A 137 -10.51 -6.32 -9.87
N THR A 138 -9.79 -6.44 -8.75
CA THR A 138 -9.98 -7.44 -7.69
C THR A 138 -9.62 -6.92 -6.33
#